data_AF-A0A9K3P8C0-F1
#
_entry.id   AF-A0A9K3P8C0-F1
#
_cell.length_a   1.000
_cell.length_b   1.000
_cell.length_c   1.000
_cell.angle_alpha   90.00
_cell.angle_beta   90.00
_cell.angle_gamma   90.00
#
_symmetry.space_group_name_H-M   'P 1'
#
loop_
_entity.id
_entity.type
_entity.pdbx_description
1 polymer ?
#
loop_
_entity_poly.entity_id
_entity_poly.type
_entity_poly.pdbx_seq_one_letter_code
_entity_poly.pdbx_strand_id
1 'polypeptide(L)'
;MALQNQENEKNDSAILDAMMKVDQELEDQQASVNSNSDREAYSSSHDTGVSPSTEISNSRGTGAGQDDDSGTMSIAHTENKAVLLWKLVMILVLLTGAVGVAFTVFYYVSNDEEADFEAAFIANSRKVFEAIGDSLDVKLAAVDIFVTSIVSYAKDTNKTWPFVTLPHFAEKASKVRGLSHAMAITQMQVVWNDDDRRMWEDSYVQENEWWVQEGIDIQRSDPAFDGDISCPDYVPHGDTSIWYGDDVPFNDAPYIPTWQSYPVLSFGDNPPYNTNMIMSPKRGSAIKAAMELHEVTISRVLNKVDPDEPTSPFYVRAVNEWNARHVGTDGEAEEPLVQFLYPILVDNADTNQVKMNQLHPDNSTVVAIMATSFFWKAFLENTLPEGQRGINVVFENSCGQAFTYSLDGAETNYRGEGDRHNPRFDAMGETFSVSELVYSANGVATYTGLPLSNAYCPYSVSVYPSTTFESNYKSDNPIISL
;
A
#
# COMPACT_ATOMS: atom_id res chain seq x y z
N MET A 1 25.76 23.33 21.83
CA MET A 1 25.03 22.33 22.63
C MET A 1 24.16 22.99 23.68
N ALA A 2 24.62 23.34 24.90
CA ALA A 2 23.72 23.86 25.96
C ALA A 2 22.86 25.09 25.55
N LEU A 3 23.44 26.06 24.84
CA LEU A 3 22.70 27.24 24.35
C LEU A 3 21.66 26.92 23.27
N GLN A 4 21.82 25.81 22.54
CA GLN A 4 20.97 25.46 21.41
C GLN A 4 19.72 24.68 21.84
N ASN A 5 19.83 23.88 22.91
CA ASN A 5 18.65 23.30 23.58
C ASN A 5 17.75 24.40 24.16
N GLN A 6 18.34 25.45 24.74
CA GLN A 6 17.59 26.56 25.35
C GLN A 6 16.87 27.44 24.31
N GLU A 7 17.32 27.43 23.05
CA GLU A 7 16.66 28.11 21.93
C GLU A 7 15.51 27.26 21.35
N ASN A 8 15.68 25.93 21.29
CA ASN A 8 14.62 25.00 20.90
C ASN A 8 13.45 24.98 21.90
N GLU A 9 13.72 24.84 23.21
CA GLU A 9 12.67 24.87 24.26
C GLU A 9 11.83 26.17 24.21
N LYS A 10 12.45 27.28 23.80
CA LYS A 10 11.78 28.57 23.66
C LYS A 10 10.89 28.65 22.42
N ASN A 11 11.28 27.99 21.32
CA ASN A 11 10.44 27.88 20.12
C ASN A 11 9.25 26.94 20.38
N ASP A 12 9.47 25.80 21.03
CA ASP A 12 8.41 24.83 21.36
C ASP A 12 7.36 25.48 22.27
N SER A 13 7.79 26.25 23.27
CA SER A 13 6.88 27.03 24.13
C SER A 13 6.11 28.12 23.37
N ALA A 14 6.68 28.70 22.32
CA ALA A 14 6.00 29.72 21.51
C ALA A 14 4.97 29.09 20.54
N ILE A 15 5.25 27.89 20.03
CA ILE A 15 4.31 27.10 19.21
C ILE A 15 3.11 26.67 20.07
N LEU A 16 3.34 26.19 21.29
CA LEU A 16 2.24 25.78 22.19
C LEU A 16 1.30 26.94 22.55
N ASP A 17 1.86 28.14 22.81
CA ASP A 17 1.10 29.35 23.13
C ASP A 17 0.36 29.95 21.91
N ALA A 18 0.82 29.63 20.69
CA ALA A 18 0.10 29.93 19.45
C ALA A 18 -1.06 28.95 19.23
N MET A 19 -0.85 27.65 19.46
CA MET A 19 -1.90 26.63 19.32
C MET A 19 -3.06 26.86 20.30
N MET A 20 -2.78 27.13 21.59
CA MET A 20 -3.83 27.46 22.57
C MET A 20 -4.65 28.71 22.21
N LYS A 21 -4.07 29.68 21.49
CA LYS A 21 -4.83 30.86 21.02
C LYS A 21 -5.75 30.53 19.85
N VAL A 22 -5.34 29.63 18.96
CA VAL A 22 -6.18 29.16 17.84
C VAL A 22 -7.38 28.38 18.39
N ASP A 23 -7.18 27.49 19.37
CA ASP A 23 -8.27 26.78 20.03
C ASP A 23 -9.24 27.73 20.75
N GLN A 24 -8.73 28.76 21.44
CA GLN A 24 -9.56 29.76 22.11
C GLN A 24 -10.39 30.60 21.11
N GLU A 25 -9.81 30.98 19.97
CA GLU A 25 -10.53 31.68 18.89
C GLU A 25 -11.58 30.79 18.20
N LEU A 26 -11.35 29.47 18.13
CA LEU A 26 -12.34 28.49 17.64
C LEU A 26 -13.53 28.32 18.60
N GLU A 27 -13.27 28.22 19.91
CA GLU A 27 -14.35 28.19 20.93
C GLU A 27 -15.19 29.48 20.91
N ASP A 28 -14.56 30.66 20.83
CA ASP A 28 -15.26 31.94 20.76
C ASP A 28 -16.11 32.08 19.48
N GLN A 29 -15.64 31.54 18.34
CA GLN A 29 -16.45 31.49 17.12
C GLN A 29 -17.67 30.57 17.27
N GLN A 30 -17.53 29.39 17.86
CA GLN A 30 -18.67 28.48 18.11
C GLN A 30 -19.67 29.04 19.15
N ALA A 31 -19.20 29.80 20.15
CA ALA A 31 -20.07 30.49 21.10
C ALA A 31 -20.93 31.59 20.42
N SER A 32 -20.40 32.25 19.38
CA SER A 32 -21.11 33.33 18.68
C SER A 32 -22.34 32.83 17.89
N VAL A 33 -22.24 31.66 17.25
CA VAL A 33 -23.28 31.12 16.35
C VAL A 33 -24.55 30.70 17.11
N ASN A 34 -24.42 30.21 18.34
CA ASN A 34 -25.56 29.75 19.16
C ASN A 34 -26.35 30.89 19.85
N SER A 35 -25.99 32.16 19.66
CA SER A 35 -26.60 33.29 20.39
C SER A 35 -27.80 33.95 19.69
N ASN A 36 -28.10 33.60 18.43
CA ASN A 36 -29.09 34.30 17.59
C ASN A 36 -30.48 33.63 17.51
N SER A 37 -30.77 32.67 18.39
CA SER A 37 -32.06 32.00 18.50
C SER A 37 -32.61 32.09 19.92
N ASP A 38 -33.08 33.27 20.33
CA ASP A 38 -34.21 33.45 21.28
C ASP A 38 -34.43 34.93 21.65
N ARG A 39 -35.45 35.56 21.03
CA ARG A 39 -36.40 36.54 21.63
C ARG A 39 -37.06 37.44 20.56
N GLU A 40 -38.36 37.26 20.36
CA GLU A 40 -39.33 38.35 20.54
C GLU A 40 -40.65 37.78 21.08
N ALA A 41 -41.00 38.14 22.32
CA ALA A 41 -42.29 37.87 22.94
C ALA A 41 -42.56 38.89 24.08
N TYR A 42 -43.84 39.11 24.41
CA TYR A 42 -44.41 40.06 25.39
C TYR A 42 -44.49 41.54 24.94
N SER A 43 -45.60 42.29 25.17
CA SER A 43 -46.92 41.93 25.73
C SER A 43 -48.01 43.00 25.58
N SER A 44 -49.29 42.56 25.62
CA SER A 44 -50.45 43.26 26.25
C SER A 44 -50.91 44.63 25.69
N SER A 45 -52.13 45.15 25.88
CA SER A 45 -53.41 44.65 26.46
C SER A 45 -54.56 45.62 26.11
N HIS A 46 -55.82 45.16 26.23
CA HIS A 46 -57.09 45.94 26.21
C HIS A 46 -57.44 46.69 24.88
N ASP A 47 -58.69 47.05 24.55
CA ASP A 47 -59.94 47.08 25.34
C ASP A 47 -61.19 46.66 24.50
N THR A 48 -62.33 46.58 25.19
CA THR A 48 -63.71 46.20 24.85
C THR A 48 -64.42 47.02 23.75
N GLY A 49 -65.56 46.49 23.22
CA GLY A 49 -66.47 47.35 22.44
C GLY A 49 -67.70 46.73 21.72
N VAL A 50 -68.70 46.24 22.48
CA VAL A 50 -70.16 46.43 22.21
C VAL A 50 -70.82 45.83 20.93
N SER A 51 -71.86 45.01 21.14
CA SER A 51 -72.85 44.54 20.14
C SER A 51 -73.87 45.64 19.74
N PRO A 52 -74.76 45.35 18.76
CA PRO A 52 -76.11 45.01 19.22
C PRO A 52 -76.77 43.81 18.53
N SER A 53 -77.77 43.27 19.23
CA SER A 53 -78.86 42.41 18.73
C SER A 53 -79.81 43.21 17.78
N THR A 54 -80.97 42.80 17.26
CA THR A 54 -82.05 41.83 17.61
C THR A 54 -82.92 41.65 16.31
N GLU A 55 -83.90 40.76 16.12
CA GLU A 55 -84.61 39.78 16.97
C GLU A 55 -85.21 38.59 16.15
N ILE A 56 -85.75 37.64 16.90
CA ILE A 56 -86.58 36.44 16.63
C ILE A 56 -87.82 36.69 15.73
N SER A 57 -88.21 35.67 14.93
CA SER A 57 -89.59 35.12 14.71
C SER A 57 -89.72 34.46 13.31
N ASN A 58 -90.63 33.53 12.96
CA ASN A 58 -91.61 32.76 13.75
C ASN A 58 -92.09 31.46 13.02
N SER A 59 -92.78 30.60 13.78
CA SER A 59 -93.93 29.73 13.40
C SER A 59 -93.91 28.78 12.18
N ARG A 60 -94.46 27.57 12.43
CA ARG A 60 -95.02 26.64 11.42
C ARG A 60 -96.08 27.29 10.51
N GLY A 61 -96.10 26.89 9.24
CA GLY A 61 -97.23 27.09 8.33
C GLY A 61 -97.24 26.06 7.19
N THR A 62 -98.32 25.30 7.07
CA THR A 62 -98.60 24.35 5.99
C THR A 62 -99.16 25.05 4.75
N GLY A 63 -98.75 24.66 3.55
CA GLY A 63 -99.39 25.10 2.30
C GLY A 63 -98.75 24.49 1.05
N ALA A 64 -99.56 24.11 0.06
CA ALA A 64 -99.13 23.48 -1.19
C ALA A 64 -99.02 24.47 -2.36
N GLY A 65 -98.33 24.07 -3.44
CA GLY A 65 -98.08 24.86 -4.65
C GLY A 65 -96.59 24.76 -5.02
N GLN A 66 -96.12 23.80 -5.81
CA GLN A 66 -96.44 23.42 -7.20
C GLN A 66 -95.66 24.26 -8.24
N ASP A 67 -94.87 23.51 -9.03
CA ASP A 67 -94.23 23.77 -10.34
C ASP A 67 -93.07 24.78 -10.52
N ASP A 68 -92.16 24.35 -11.41
CA ASP A 68 -91.09 25.02 -12.14
C ASP A 68 -90.05 25.92 -11.44
N ASP A 69 -88.82 25.41 -11.34
CA ASP A 69 -87.78 25.83 -12.30
C ASP A 69 -86.69 24.74 -12.46
N SER A 70 -86.71 24.04 -13.60
CA SER A 70 -85.73 22.99 -13.92
C SER A 70 -84.44 23.52 -14.59
N GLY A 71 -84.34 24.83 -14.84
CA GLY A 71 -83.20 25.45 -15.53
C GLY A 71 -81.96 25.67 -14.65
N THR A 72 -82.14 26.08 -13.40
CA THR A 72 -81.02 26.48 -12.51
C THR A 72 -80.17 25.29 -12.04
N MET A 73 -80.77 24.11 -11.82
CA MET A 73 -80.04 22.92 -11.37
C MET A 73 -79.10 22.33 -12.45
N SER A 74 -79.39 22.58 -13.74
CA SER A 74 -78.50 22.18 -14.83
C SER A 74 -77.23 23.03 -14.91
N ILE A 75 -77.34 24.35 -14.70
CA ILE A 75 -76.22 25.30 -14.81
C ILE A 75 -75.15 24.99 -13.75
N ALA A 76 -75.58 24.80 -12.50
CA ALA A 76 -74.70 24.46 -11.38
C ALA A 76 -73.92 23.15 -11.60
N HIS A 77 -74.50 22.15 -12.29
CA HIS A 77 -73.82 20.89 -12.58
C HIS A 77 -72.75 21.03 -13.69
N THR A 78 -72.93 21.96 -14.64
CA THR A 78 -71.92 22.31 -15.65
C THR A 78 -70.75 23.10 -15.07
N GLU A 79 -71.01 24.10 -14.22
CA GLU A 79 -69.94 24.89 -13.58
C GLU A 79 -69.03 24.01 -12.70
N ASN A 80 -69.62 23.09 -11.92
CA ASN A 80 -68.85 22.22 -11.03
C ASN A 80 -67.85 21.31 -11.79
N LYS A 81 -68.17 20.94 -13.05
CA LYS A 81 -67.24 20.20 -13.93
C LYS A 81 -66.10 21.07 -14.44
N ALA A 82 -66.36 22.34 -14.77
CA ALA A 82 -65.32 23.27 -15.18
C ALA A 82 -64.35 23.57 -14.02
N VAL A 83 -64.86 23.77 -12.80
CA VAL A 83 -64.05 23.96 -11.60
C VAL A 83 -63.21 22.71 -11.27
N LEU A 84 -63.78 21.50 -11.43
CA LEU A 84 -63.03 20.26 -11.27
C LEU A 84 -61.90 20.12 -12.29
N LEU A 85 -62.16 20.48 -13.56
CA LEU A 85 -61.15 20.44 -14.63
C LEU A 85 -60.00 21.42 -14.34
N TRP A 86 -60.29 22.66 -13.93
CA TRP A 86 -59.26 23.62 -13.56
C TRP A 86 -58.43 23.18 -12.33
N LYS A 87 -59.06 22.51 -11.35
CA LYS A 87 -58.33 21.89 -10.23
C LYS A 87 -57.41 20.76 -10.70
N LEU A 88 -57.85 19.91 -11.61
CA LEU A 88 -57.01 18.86 -12.21
C LEU A 88 -55.85 19.45 -13.03
N VAL A 89 -56.07 20.52 -13.80
CA VAL A 89 -55.01 21.24 -14.52
C VAL A 89 -54.00 21.86 -13.54
N MET A 90 -54.47 22.49 -12.46
CA MET A 90 -53.58 23.03 -11.42
C MET A 90 -52.73 21.94 -10.77
N ILE A 91 -53.33 20.81 -10.40
CA ILE A 91 -52.61 19.65 -9.84
C ILE A 91 -51.60 19.11 -10.85
N LEU A 92 -51.96 18.99 -12.13
CA LEU A 92 -51.06 18.53 -13.18
C LEU A 92 -49.86 19.48 -13.37
N VAL A 93 -50.10 20.80 -13.40
CA VAL A 93 -49.03 21.81 -13.49
C VAL A 93 -48.10 21.71 -12.28
N LEU A 94 -48.64 21.62 -11.07
CA LEU A 94 -47.85 21.45 -9.84
C LEU A 94 -47.03 20.16 -9.85
N LEU A 95 -47.62 19.03 -10.29
CA LEU A 95 -46.91 17.76 -10.44
C LEU A 95 -45.79 17.86 -11.49
N THR A 96 -46.04 18.45 -12.66
CA THR A 96 -44.99 18.63 -13.68
C THR A 96 -43.87 19.56 -13.22
N GLY A 97 -44.19 20.61 -12.46
CA GLY A 97 -43.19 21.49 -11.85
C GLY A 97 -42.36 20.78 -10.79
N ALA A 98 -43.00 20.07 -9.87
CA ALA A 98 -42.31 19.31 -8.82
C ALA A 98 -41.40 18.21 -9.40
N VAL A 99 -41.90 17.46 -10.40
CA VAL A 99 -41.12 16.44 -11.12
C VAL A 99 -39.95 17.07 -11.88
N GLY A 100 -40.16 18.20 -12.57
CA GLY A 100 -39.09 18.90 -13.29
C GLY A 100 -37.99 19.43 -12.37
N VAL A 101 -38.36 20.00 -11.22
CA VAL A 101 -37.38 20.42 -10.19
C VAL A 101 -36.64 19.22 -9.63
N ALA A 102 -37.34 18.13 -9.27
CA ALA A 102 -36.71 16.92 -8.75
C ALA A 102 -35.70 16.30 -9.74
N PHE A 103 -36.05 16.20 -11.03
CA PHE A 103 -35.11 15.74 -12.07
C PHE A 103 -33.91 16.68 -12.24
N THR A 104 -34.11 17.99 -12.13
CA THR A 104 -33.02 18.97 -12.27
C THR A 104 -32.04 18.87 -11.09
N VAL A 105 -32.56 18.76 -9.86
CA VAL A 105 -31.76 18.57 -8.65
C VAL A 105 -31.03 17.23 -8.69
N PHE A 106 -31.71 16.13 -9.03
CA PHE A 106 -31.10 14.81 -9.17
C PHE A 106 -29.96 14.79 -10.19
N TYR A 107 -30.16 15.40 -11.38
CA TYR A 107 -29.13 15.46 -12.40
C TYR A 107 -27.93 16.34 -11.99
N TYR A 108 -28.19 17.46 -11.30
CA TYR A 108 -27.12 18.30 -10.77
C TYR A 108 -26.30 17.54 -9.72
N VAL A 109 -26.96 16.98 -8.70
CA VAL A 109 -26.30 16.26 -7.60
C VAL A 109 -25.57 15.03 -8.11
N SER A 110 -26.18 14.22 -8.98
CA SER A 110 -25.52 13.03 -9.53
C SER A 110 -24.28 13.35 -10.37
N ASN A 111 -24.20 14.54 -10.97
CA ASN A 111 -22.99 14.97 -11.69
C ASN A 111 -21.93 15.54 -10.74
N ASP A 112 -22.33 16.21 -9.66
CA ASP A 112 -21.46 16.73 -8.60
C ASP A 112 -20.81 15.55 -7.83
N GLU A 113 -21.62 14.56 -7.44
CA GLU A 113 -21.18 13.32 -6.78
C GLU A 113 -20.17 12.52 -7.62
N GLU A 114 -20.40 12.39 -8.93
CA GLU A 114 -19.48 11.67 -9.82
C GLU A 114 -18.17 12.47 -10.01
N ALA A 115 -18.23 13.79 -10.14
CA ALA A 115 -17.05 14.65 -10.24
C ALA A 115 -16.20 14.65 -8.96
N ASP A 116 -16.83 14.69 -7.78
CA ASP A 116 -16.16 14.56 -6.49
C ASP A 116 -15.53 13.17 -6.30
N PHE A 117 -16.23 12.11 -6.73
CA PHE A 117 -15.70 10.74 -6.75
C PHE A 117 -14.46 10.60 -7.64
N GLU A 118 -14.51 11.07 -8.90
CA GLU A 118 -13.38 11.05 -9.84
C GLU A 118 -12.20 11.87 -9.29
N ALA A 119 -12.44 13.09 -8.84
CA ALA A 119 -11.40 13.98 -8.32
C ALA A 119 -10.74 13.42 -7.05
N ALA A 120 -11.53 12.85 -6.14
CA ALA A 120 -11.01 12.21 -4.94
C ALA A 120 -10.25 10.92 -5.25
N PHE A 121 -10.70 10.13 -6.23
CA PHE A 121 -9.96 8.97 -6.69
C PHE A 121 -8.58 9.36 -7.23
N ILE A 122 -8.50 10.33 -8.15
CA ILE A 122 -7.24 10.81 -8.73
C ILE A 122 -6.29 11.37 -7.65
N ALA A 123 -6.83 12.07 -6.65
CA ALA A 123 -6.05 12.58 -5.53
C ALA A 123 -5.48 11.43 -4.65
N ASN A 124 -6.19 10.33 -4.51
CA ASN A 124 -5.75 9.19 -3.69
C ASN A 124 -4.86 8.21 -4.46
N SER A 125 -5.08 7.99 -5.76
CA SER A 125 -4.16 7.19 -6.59
C SER A 125 -2.76 7.81 -6.61
N ARG A 126 -2.66 9.14 -6.72
CA ARG A 126 -1.38 9.85 -6.58
C ARG A 126 -0.67 9.57 -5.26
N LYS A 127 -1.39 9.66 -4.11
CA LYS A 127 -0.80 9.32 -2.80
C LYS A 127 -0.29 7.90 -2.74
N VAL A 128 -0.97 6.95 -3.41
CA VAL A 128 -0.51 5.55 -3.49
C VAL A 128 0.81 5.45 -4.25
N PHE A 129 0.95 6.13 -5.38
CA PHE A 129 2.20 6.15 -6.14
C PHE A 129 3.34 6.87 -5.40
N GLU A 130 3.05 8.00 -4.75
CA GLU A 130 3.99 8.74 -3.90
C GLU A 130 4.47 7.87 -2.73
N ALA A 131 3.56 7.22 -2.00
CA ALA A 131 3.90 6.34 -0.88
C ALA A 131 4.72 5.11 -1.31
N ILE A 132 4.39 4.47 -2.44
CA ILE A 132 5.20 3.36 -2.99
C ILE A 132 6.60 3.86 -3.36
N GLY A 133 6.72 5.04 -3.99
CA GLY A 133 7.99 5.65 -4.35
C GLY A 133 8.87 5.99 -3.14
N ASP A 134 8.32 6.70 -2.15
CA ASP A 134 8.99 7.03 -0.88
C ASP A 134 9.41 5.74 -0.13
N SER A 135 8.55 4.71 -0.13
CA SER A 135 8.82 3.42 0.51
C SER A 135 9.95 2.66 -0.18
N LEU A 136 10.03 2.69 -1.52
CA LEU A 136 11.13 2.14 -2.30
C LEU A 136 12.45 2.87 -2.03
N ASP A 137 12.44 4.21 -2.01
CA ASP A 137 13.62 5.04 -1.73
C ASP A 137 14.27 4.68 -0.37
N VAL A 138 13.46 4.65 0.70
CA VAL A 138 13.90 4.26 2.06
C VAL A 138 14.43 2.83 2.10
N LYS A 139 13.71 1.87 1.48
CA LYS A 139 14.09 0.45 1.47
C LYS A 139 15.41 0.21 0.75
N LEU A 140 15.62 0.84 -0.40
CA LEU A 140 16.83 0.71 -1.20
C LEU A 140 18.02 1.42 -0.56
N ALA A 141 17.81 2.61 0.01
CA ALA A 141 18.84 3.31 0.78
C ALA A 141 19.32 2.49 1.99
N ALA A 142 18.41 1.82 2.71
CA ALA A 142 18.77 0.95 3.83
C ALA A 142 19.65 -0.24 3.39
N VAL A 143 19.33 -0.87 2.25
CA VAL A 143 20.12 -1.98 1.69
C VAL A 143 21.49 -1.48 1.17
N ASP A 144 21.54 -0.34 0.48
CA ASP A 144 22.78 0.23 -0.08
C ASP A 144 23.78 0.66 1.01
N ILE A 145 23.30 1.27 2.10
CA ILE A 145 24.10 1.56 3.29
C ILE A 145 24.69 0.26 3.86
N PHE A 146 23.91 -0.81 3.91
CA PHE A 146 24.37 -2.10 4.43
C PHE A 146 25.41 -2.76 3.52
N VAL A 147 25.17 -2.79 2.20
CA VAL A 147 26.13 -3.27 1.20
C VAL A 147 27.44 -2.46 1.27
N THR A 148 27.34 -1.13 1.37
CA THR A 148 28.49 -0.23 1.54
C THR A 148 29.28 -0.57 2.81
N SER A 149 28.63 -1.01 3.88
CA SER A 149 29.31 -1.46 5.11
C SER A 149 30.09 -2.77 4.93
N ILE A 150 29.57 -3.73 4.14
CA ILE A 150 30.25 -4.99 3.82
C ILE A 150 31.47 -4.73 2.94
N VAL A 151 31.30 -3.90 1.92
CA VAL A 151 32.34 -3.43 1.02
C VAL A 151 33.47 -2.73 1.78
N SER A 152 33.13 -1.81 2.69
CA SER A 152 34.10 -1.07 3.50
C SER A 152 34.87 -2.02 4.42
N TYR A 153 34.18 -2.97 5.06
CA TYR A 153 34.82 -3.99 5.88
C TYR A 153 35.81 -4.85 5.08
N ALA A 154 35.42 -5.33 3.88
CA ALA A 154 36.30 -6.13 3.04
C ALA A 154 37.58 -5.37 2.67
N LYS A 155 37.43 -4.09 2.29
CA LYS A 155 38.55 -3.20 1.96
C LYS A 155 39.47 -2.93 3.16
N ASP A 156 38.92 -2.50 4.29
CA ASP A 156 39.70 -2.13 5.49
C ASP A 156 40.41 -3.33 6.12
N THR A 157 39.92 -4.56 5.88
CA THR A 157 40.54 -5.80 6.34
C THR A 157 41.38 -6.53 5.29
N ASN A 158 41.56 -5.95 4.10
CA ASN A 158 42.25 -6.54 2.94
C ASN A 158 41.73 -7.95 2.58
N LYS A 159 40.42 -8.17 2.67
CA LYS A 159 39.75 -9.40 2.26
C LYS A 159 39.39 -9.33 0.78
N THR A 160 39.71 -10.39 0.04
CA THR A 160 39.32 -10.56 -1.36
C THR A 160 38.04 -11.37 -1.46
N TRP A 161 37.20 -11.02 -2.43
CA TRP A 161 36.01 -11.81 -2.75
C TRP A 161 36.40 -13.13 -3.44
N PRO A 162 35.62 -14.23 -3.29
CA PRO A 162 34.38 -14.36 -2.52
C PRO A 162 34.55 -14.46 -0.99
N PHE A 163 35.79 -14.45 -0.48
CA PHE A 163 36.18 -14.79 0.89
C PHE A 163 35.91 -13.69 1.94
N VAL A 164 34.71 -13.09 1.91
CA VAL A 164 34.25 -12.02 2.82
C VAL A 164 33.13 -12.51 3.74
N THR A 165 33.36 -12.45 5.06
CA THR A 165 32.35 -12.71 6.12
C THR A 165 32.32 -11.50 7.04
N LEU A 166 31.17 -10.83 7.16
CA LEU A 166 30.99 -9.66 7.99
C LEU A 166 30.74 -10.06 9.46
N PRO A 167 31.53 -9.58 10.43
CA PRO A 167 31.21 -9.72 11.86
C PRO A 167 30.00 -8.87 12.25
N HIS A 168 29.18 -9.41 13.15
CA HIS A 168 27.92 -8.80 13.60
C HIS A 168 26.95 -8.57 12.44
N PHE A 169 26.91 -9.52 11.49
CA PHE A 169 26.01 -9.44 10.33
C PHE A 169 24.56 -9.36 10.77
N ALA A 170 24.13 -10.27 11.66
CA ALA A 170 22.76 -10.33 12.14
C ALA A 170 22.32 -9.06 12.90
N GLU A 171 23.20 -8.46 13.71
CA GLU A 171 22.89 -7.22 14.44
C GLU A 171 22.75 -5.99 13.52
N LYS A 172 23.41 -6.00 12.36
CA LYS A 172 23.26 -4.97 11.33
C LYS A 172 22.04 -5.25 10.46
N ALA A 173 21.88 -6.50 10.03
CA ALA A 173 20.78 -6.95 9.20
C ALA A 173 19.43 -6.84 9.91
N SER A 174 19.33 -7.03 11.23
CA SER A 174 18.09 -6.81 11.99
C SER A 174 17.64 -5.34 11.92
N LYS A 175 18.59 -4.39 12.04
CA LYS A 175 18.31 -2.95 11.91
C LYS A 175 17.89 -2.58 10.49
N VAL A 176 18.55 -3.13 9.47
CA VAL A 176 18.18 -2.94 8.06
C VAL A 176 16.81 -3.55 7.79
N ARG A 177 16.51 -4.74 8.34
CA ARG A 177 15.19 -5.39 8.25
C ARG A 177 14.11 -4.52 8.86
N GLY A 178 14.32 -4.00 10.07
CA GLY A 178 13.39 -3.09 10.75
C GLY A 178 13.15 -1.78 10.00
N LEU A 179 14.20 -1.17 9.42
CA LEU A 179 14.05 0.05 8.61
C LEU A 179 13.36 -0.18 7.26
N SER A 180 13.61 -1.32 6.62
CA SER A 180 13.06 -1.64 5.29
C SER A 180 11.72 -2.37 5.35
N HIS A 181 11.31 -2.91 6.50
CA HIS A 181 10.21 -3.90 6.60
C HIS A 181 10.45 -5.13 5.70
N ALA A 182 11.72 -5.50 5.48
CA ALA A 182 12.06 -6.74 4.80
C ALA A 182 11.65 -7.95 5.64
N MET A 183 11.33 -9.07 4.99
CA MET A 183 11.11 -10.34 5.67
C MET A 183 12.44 -11.02 6.02
N ALA A 184 13.39 -11.02 5.08
CA ALA A 184 14.70 -11.63 5.22
C ALA A 184 15.75 -10.93 4.36
N ILE A 185 16.99 -10.90 4.84
CA ILE A 185 18.16 -10.40 4.13
C ILE A 185 19.14 -11.57 3.97
N THR A 186 19.68 -11.78 2.77
CA THR A 186 20.60 -12.89 2.48
C THR A 186 21.70 -12.43 1.54
N GLN A 187 22.94 -12.50 2.01
CA GLN A 187 24.13 -12.34 1.20
C GLN A 187 24.43 -13.64 0.44
N MET A 188 24.66 -13.53 -0.86
CA MET A 188 25.13 -14.59 -1.74
C MET A 188 26.51 -14.19 -2.26
N GLN A 189 27.47 -15.11 -2.28
CA GLN A 189 28.78 -14.86 -2.90
C GLN A 189 28.76 -15.25 -4.37
N VAL A 190 29.62 -14.64 -5.21
CA VAL A 190 29.84 -15.09 -6.59
C VAL A 190 31.23 -15.73 -6.69
N VAL A 191 31.25 -17.04 -6.94
CA VAL A 191 32.46 -17.85 -7.05
C VAL A 191 32.70 -18.14 -8.54
N TRP A 192 33.63 -17.40 -9.14
CA TRP A 192 33.80 -17.36 -10.61
C TRP A 192 34.55 -18.55 -11.22
N ASN A 193 35.21 -19.39 -10.42
CA ASN A 193 36.02 -20.51 -10.92
C ASN A 193 36.10 -21.67 -9.92
N ASP A 194 36.58 -22.81 -10.41
CA ASP A 194 36.68 -24.07 -9.66
C ASP A 194 37.73 -24.05 -8.54
N ASP A 195 38.80 -23.25 -8.65
CA ASP A 195 39.85 -23.20 -7.63
C ASP A 195 39.38 -22.38 -6.42
N ASP A 196 38.71 -21.24 -6.65
CA ASP A 196 38.02 -20.50 -5.58
C ASP A 196 36.90 -21.33 -4.96
N ARG A 197 36.17 -22.14 -5.73
CA ARG A 197 35.18 -23.09 -5.18
C ARG A 197 35.83 -24.13 -4.26
N ARG A 198 36.95 -24.73 -4.65
CA ARG A 198 37.66 -25.68 -3.76
C ARG A 198 38.15 -25.00 -2.50
N MET A 199 38.75 -23.81 -2.59
CA MET A 199 39.16 -23.06 -1.39
C MET A 199 37.97 -22.71 -0.48
N TRP A 200 36.82 -22.36 -1.08
CA TRP A 200 35.57 -22.13 -0.38
C TRP A 200 35.09 -23.36 0.39
N GLU A 201 34.91 -24.48 -0.31
CA GLU A 201 34.40 -25.75 0.24
C GLU A 201 35.40 -26.37 1.23
N ASP A 202 36.68 -26.50 0.88
CA ASP A 202 37.69 -27.23 1.66
C ASP A 202 38.15 -26.50 2.94
N SER A 203 38.02 -25.16 3.01
CA SER A 203 38.59 -24.37 4.12
C SER A 203 37.72 -23.20 4.59
N TYR A 204 37.31 -22.32 3.68
CA TYR A 204 36.71 -21.04 4.07
C TYR A 204 35.45 -21.19 4.91
N VAL A 205 34.56 -22.12 4.51
CA VAL A 205 33.29 -22.36 5.21
C VAL A 205 33.53 -22.79 6.66
N GLN A 206 34.43 -23.76 6.88
CA GLN A 206 34.75 -24.30 8.22
C GLN A 206 35.37 -23.25 9.14
N GLU A 207 36.19 -22.35 8.59
CA GLU A 207 36.80 -21.26 9.36
C GLU A 207 35.82 -20.13 9.72
N ASN A 208 34.68 -20.02 9.01
CA ASN A 208 33.81 -18.84 9.09
C ASN A 208 32.34 -19.11 9.43
N GLU A 209 31.89 -20.36 9.60
CA GLU A 209 30.51 -20.71 9.97
C GLU A 209 30.05 -20.22 11.37
N TRP A 210 30.93 -19.60 12.16
CA TRP A 210 30.61 -19.01 13.48
C TRP A 210 29.49 -17.96 13.41
N TRP A 211 29.25 -17.32 12.26
CA TRP A 211 28.19 -16.32 12.11
C TRP A 211 26.79 -16.94 12.26
N VAL A 212 26.64 -18.26 12.04
CA VAL A 212 25.34 -18.94 12.11
C VAL A 212 24.80 -18.91 13.54
N GLN A 213 25.63 -19.27 14.52
CA GLN A 213 25.26 -19.19 15.94
C GLN A 213 25.04 -17.74 16.37
N GLU A 214 25.89 -16.79 15.94
CA GLU A 214 25.68 -15.37 16.21
C GLU A 214 24.29 -14.91 15.72
N GLY A 215 23.89 -15.32 14.51
CA GLY A 215 22.59 -14.95 13.95
C GLY A 215 21.40 -15.57 14.68
N ILE A 216 21.53 -16.82 15.16
CA ILE A 216 20.52 -17.48 16.00
C ILE A 216 20.38 -16.76 17.35
N ASP A 217 21.48 -16.35 17.97
CA ASP A 217 21.45 -15.65 19.26
C ASP A 217 20.86 -14.23 19.16
N ILE A 218 21.13 -13.52 18.06
CA ILE A 218 20.44 -12.25 17.73
C ILE A 218 18.95 -12.50 17.43
N GLN A 219 18.59 -13.54 16.67
CA GLN A 219 17.20 -13.87 16.35
C GLN A 219 16.34 -14.17 17.59
N ARG A 220 16.91 -14.86 18.58
CA ARG A 220 16.24 -15.15 19.87
C ARG A 220 16.03 -13.93 20.76
N SER A 221 16.72 -12.82 20.48
CA SER A 221 16.75 -11.62 21.33
C SER A 221 16.28 -10.34 20.64
N ASP A 222 15.96 -10.39 19.34
CA ASP A 222 15.43 -9.27 18.56
C ASP A 222 13.93 -9.04 18.86
N PRO A 223 13.56 -7.93 19.52
CA PRO A 223 12.15 -7.63 19.82
C PRO A 223 11.35 -7.18 18.59
N ALA A 224 11.99 -6.99 17.44
CA ALA A 224 11.34 -6.68 16.17
C ALA A 224 11.21 -7.91 15.25
N PHE A 225 11.46 -9.12 15.75
CA PHE A 225 11.26 -10.38 15.04
C PHE A 225 10.13 -11.21 15.65
N ASP A 226 8.95 -11.16 15.02
CA ASP A 226 7.75 -11.88 15.49
C ASP A 226 7.64 -13.31 14.95
N GLY A 227 8.63 -13.79 14.19
CA GLY A 227 8.64 -15.12 13.57
C GLY A 227 9.14 -16.25 14.49
N ASP A 228 9.58 -17.35 13.87
CA ASP A 228 10.02 -18.56 14.54
C ASP A 228 11.36 -18.38 15.29
N ILE A 229 11.26 -18.13 16.60
CA ILE A 229 12.41 -18.10 17.52
C ILE A 229 12.85 -19.49 18.01
N SER A 230 12.18 -20.58 17.62
CA SER A 230 12.43 -21.95 18.12
C SER A 230 13.62 -22.65 17.44
N CYS A 231 14.61 -21.87 16.99
CA CYS A 231 15.82 -22.39 16.38
C CYS A 231 16.76 -23.00 17.44
N PRO A 232 17.18 -24.28 17.31
CA PRO A 232 18.17 -24.90 18.18
C PRO A 232 19.55 -24.25 18.00
N ASP A 233 20.49 -24.53 18.90
CA ASP A 233 21.88 -24.11 18.72
C ASP A 233 22.48 -24.76 17.46
N TYR A 234 23.33 -24.02 16.77
CA TYR A 234 23.97 -24.48 15.54
C TYR A 234 24.93 -25.63 15.83
N VAL A 235 24.71 -26.75 15.13
CA VAL A 235 25.62 -27.88 15.08
C VAL A 235 26.27 -27.90 13.69
N PRO A 236 27.61 -27.79 13.59
CA PRO A 236 28.32 -27.87 12.31
C PRO A 236 27.88 -29.07 11.47
N HIS A 237 27.38 -28.79 10.26
CA HIS A 237 26.81 -29.81 9.37
C HIS A 237 27.88 -30.77 8.80
N GLY A 238 29.17 -30.39 8.89
CA GLY A 238 30.33 -31.16 8.44
C GLY A 238 30.50 -31.22 6.91
N ASP A 239 29.39 -31.21 6.17
CA ASP A 239 29.37 -30.98 4.74
C ASP A 239 29.44 -29.47 4.43
N THR A 240 30.47 -29.10 3.70
CA THR A 240 30.83 -27.72 3.31
C THR A 240 30.79 -27.52 1.80
N SER A 241 30.26 -28.49 1.05
CA SER A 241 30.02 -28.37 -0.38
C SER A 241 28.95 -27.32 -0.70
N ILE A 242 29.01 -26.78 -1.92
CA ILE A 242 27.95 -25.97 -2.51
C ILE A 242 26.82 -26.91 -2.96
N TRP A 243 25.59 -26.68 -2.49
CA TRP A 243 24.43 -27.54 -2.73
C TRP A 243 23.65 -27.10 -3.98
N TYR A 244 23.46 -28.01 -4.94
CA TYR A 244 22.86 -27.69 -6.25
C TYR A 244 21.33 -27.90 -6.33
N GLY A 245 20.72 -28.46 -5.27
CA GLY A 245 19.33 -28.95 -5.31
C GLY A 245 19.19 -30.30 -6.01
N ASP A 246 18.00 -30.87 -5.99
CA ASP A 246 17.73 -32.17 -6.62
C ASP A 246 17.81 -32.09 -8.17
N ASP A 247 18.53 -33.04 -8.78
CA ASP A 247 18.59 -33.31 -10.22
C ASP A 247 18.99 -32.15 -11.16
N VAL A 248 19.60 -31.07 -10.68
CA VAL A 248 20.17 -30.03 -11.55
C VAL A 248 21.58 -30.45 -12.02
N PRO A 249 21.89 -30.48 -13.33
CA PRO A 249 23.24 -30.77 -13.81
C PRO A 249 24.28 -29.84 -13.18
N PHE A 250 25.49 -30.34 -12.91
CA PHE A 250 26.63 -29.49 -12.61
C PHE A 250 26.81 -28.48 -13.75
N ASN A 251 26.45 -27.23 -13.51
CA ASN A 251 26.82 -26.13 -14.39
C ASN A 251 28.29 -25.76 -14.12
N ASP A 252 28.98 -25.40 -15.19
CA ASP A 252 30.24 -24.67 -15.08
C ASP A 252 29.99 -23.32 -14.39
N ALA A 253 31.04 -22.76 -13.77
CA ALA A 253 31.00 -21.53 -12.99
C ALA A 253 30.35 -20.33 -13.75
N PRO A 254 29.74 -19.34 -13.07
CA PRO A 254 29.84 -19.04 -11.64
C PRO A 254 28.91 -19.84 -10.72
N TYR A 255 29.38 -20.13 -9.50
CA TYR A 255 28.58 -20.66 -8.40
C TYR A 255 28.11 -19.52 -7.50
N ILE A 256 26.89 -19.61 -6.98
CA ILE A 256 26.27 -18.54 -6.17
C ILE A 256 25.74 -19.14 -4.85
N PRO A 257 26.63 -19.57 -3.94
CA PRO A 257 26.24 -20.06 -2.63
C PRO A 257 25.61 -18.93 -1.81
N THR A 258 24.52 -19.23 -1.11
CA THR A 258 24.13 -18.43 0.06
C THR A 258 25.24 -18.44 1.08
N TRP A 259 25.45 -17.30 1.72
CA TRP A 259 26.38 -17.18 2.82
C TRP A 259 25.65 -16.68 4.06
N GLN A 260 25.84 -15.42 4.47
CA GLN A 260 25.21 -14.89 5.67
C GLN A 260 23.74 -14.50 5.42
N SER A 261 22.85 -14.88 6.33
CA SER A 261 21.43 -14.46 6.30
C SER A 261 20.94 -13.95 7.65
N TYR A 262 19.88 -13.16 7.61
CA TYR A 262 19.10 -12.83 8.79
C TYR A 262 17.61 -12.63 8.43
N PRO A 263 16.66 -13.33 9.08
CA PRO A 263 16.84 -14.39 10.07
C PRO A 263 17.67 -15.60 9.59
N VAL A 264 18.07 -16.47 10.54
CA VAL A 264 18.79 -17.72 10.27
C VAL A 264 17.80 -18.89 10.24
N LEU A 265 16.99 -18.93 9.18
CA LEU A 265 15.93 -19.91 9.01
C LEU A 265 16.23 -20.83 7.81
N SER A 266 16.77 -22.01 8.10
CA SER A 266 17.05 -23.06 7.11
C SER A 266 15.78 -23.76 6.59
N PHE A 267 15.89 -24.39 5.42
CA PHE A 267 14.86 -25.28 4.88
C PHE A 267 15.11 -26.72 5.33
N GLY A 268 14.40 -27.17 6.36
CA GLY A 268 14.54 -28.51 6.93
C GLY A 268 15.94 -28.72 7.53
N ASP A 269 16.50 -29.91 7.31
CA ASP A 269 17.81 -30.32 7.85
C ASP A 269 19.01 -29.71 7.09
N ASN A 270 18.79 -28.98 6.00
CA ASN A 270 19.87 -28.38 5.21
C ASN A 270 20.65 -27.31 6.00
N PRO A 271 21.96 -27.12 5.75
CA PRO A 271 22.70 -26.00 6.31
C PRO A 271 22.05 -24.66 5.89
N PRO A 272 22.11 -23.60 6.73
CA PRO A 272 21.55 -22.29 6.40
C PRO A 272 22.34 -21.51 5.33
N TYR A 273 23.35 -22.14 4.73
CA TYR A 273 24.30 -21.57 3.78
C TYR A 273 24.59 -22.55 2.63
N ASN A 274 25.47 -22.16 1.70
CA ASN A 274 25.96 -22.93 0.56
C ASN A 274 24.92 -23.42 -0.46
N THR A 275 23.65 -23.06 -0.35
CA THR A 275 22.67 -23.38 -1.39
C THR A 275 22.94 -22.54 -2.63
N ASN A 276 23.16 -23.18 -3.79
CA ASN A 276 23.55 -22.55 -5.04
C ASN A 276 22.36 -21.87 -5.74
N MET A 277 22.17 -20.58 -5.51
CA MET A 277 20.95 -19.88 -5.90
C MET A 277 20.82 -19.64 -7.41
N ILE A 278 21.91 -19.68 -8.18
CA ILE A 278 21.85 -19.58 -9.65
C ILE A 278 21.11 -20.76 -10.30
N MET A 279 21.01 -21.89 -9.58
CA MET A 279 20.35 -23.13 -10.01
C MET A 279 18.88 -23.20 -9.58
N SER A 280 18.44 -22.32 -8.68
CA SER A 280 17.06 -22.28 -8.22
C SER A 280 16.15 -21.79 -9.36
N PRO A 281 15.12 -22.55 -9.81
CA PRO A 281 14.33 -22.23 -11.01
C PRO A 281 13.88 -20.75 -11.07
N LYS A 282 13.08 -20.32 -10.10
CA LYS A 282 12.51 -18.95 -10.05
C LYS A 282 13.49 -17.81 -9.74
N ARG A 283 14.65 -18.11 -9.14
CA ARG A 283 15.63 -17.09 -8.68
C ARG A 283 16.80 -16.97 -9.63
N GLY A 284 17.23 -18.07 -10.25
CA GLY A 284 18.41 -18.14 -11.11
C GLY A 284 18.34 -17.21 -12.31
N SER A 285 17.17 -17.02 -12.91
CA SER A 285 16.99 -16.05 -14.01
C SER A 285 17.11 -14.60 -13.54
N ALA A 286 16.59 -14.25 -12.37
CA ALA A 286 16.71 -12.90 -11.80
C ALA A 286 18.14 -12.62 -11.32
N ILE A 287 18.83 -13.63 -10.78
CA ILE A 287 20.24 -13.58 -10.39
C ILE A 287 21.13 -13.35 -11.60
N LYS A 288 20.91 -14.09 -12.70
CA LYS A 288 21.63 -13.87 -13.97
C LYS A 288 21.40 -12.46 -14.51
N ALA A 289 20.17 -11.97 -14.50
CA ALA A 289 19.88 -10.59 -14.89
C ALA A 289 20.61 -9.55 -14.01
N ALA A 290 20.64 -9.71 -12.68
CA ALA A 290 21.40 -8.83 -11.80
C ALA A 290 22.92 -8.85 -12.12
N MET A 291 23.45 -10.01 -12.52
CA MET A 291 24.84 -10.18 -12.94
C MET A 291 25.17 -9.65 -14.33
N GLU A 292 24.22 -9.69 -15.27
CA GLU A 292 24.40 -9.21 -16.65
C GLU A 292 24.19 -7.68 -16.76
N LEU A 293 23.27 -7.14 -15.96
CA LEU A 293 22.84 -5.74 -16.04
C LEU A 293 23.60 -4.82 -15.07
N HIS A 294 24.08 -5.37 -13.94
CA HIS A 294 24.70 -4.61 -12.84
C HIS A 294 23.73 -3.59 -12.19
N GLU A 295 22.43 -3.89 -12.22
CA GLU A 295 21.31 -3.09 -11.71
C GLU A 295 20.55 -3.85 -10.62
N VAL A 296 19.83 -3.15 -9.73
CA VAL A 296 18.98 -3.80 -8.73
C VAL A 296 17.82 -4.49 -9.45
N THR A 297 17.75 -5.81 -9.35
CA THR A 297 16.79 -6.62 -10.10
C THR A 297 15.70 -7.17 -9.17
N ILE A 298 14.43 -6.95 -9.51
CA ILE A 298 13.30 -7.55 -8.79
C ILE A 298 13.04 -8.95 -9.36
N SER A 299 12.95 -9.97 -8.50
CA SER A 299 12.60 -11.32 -8.90
C SER A 299 11.12 -11.43 -9.30
N ARG A 300 10.78 -12.51 -10.02
CA ARG A 300 9.38 -12.99 -10.07
C ARG A 300 8.86 -13.27 -8.66
N VAL A 301 7.54 -13.35 -8.51
CA VAL A 301 6.90 -13.79 -7.26
C VAL A 301 7.27 -15.25 -7.00
N LEU A 302 7.97 -15.50 -5.89
CA LEU A 302 8.63 -16.77 -5.61
C LEU A 302 7.64 -17.86 -5.16
N ASN A 303 6.58 -17.48 -4.45
CA ASN A 303 5.61 -18.38 -3.84
C ASN A 303 4.26 -18.48 -4.59
N LYS A 304 4.27 -18.21 -5.90
CA LYS A 304 3.09 -18.33 -6.78
C LYS A 304 3.41 -19.21 -7.99
N VAL A 305 2.46 -20.01 -8.47
CA VAL A 305 2.70 -20.85 -9.66
C VAL A 305 2.92 -19.94 -10.86
N ASP A 306 3.99 -20.18 -11.60
CA ASP A 306 4.31 -19.46 -12.82
C ASP A 306 3.75 -20.26 -14.01
N PRO A 307 2.98 -19.65 -14.93
CA PRO A 307 2.43 -20.34 -16.09
C PRO A 307 3.47 -20.68 -17.17
N ASP A 308 4.55 -19.88 -17.26
CA ASP A 308 5.63 -20.05 -18.24
C ASP A 308 6.77 -20.94 -17.69
N GLU A 309 6.97 -20.94 -16.36
CA GLU A 309 7.90 -21.83 -15.67
C GLU A 309 7.15 -22.85 -14.79
N PRO A 310 6.96 -24.12 -15.24
CA PRO A 310 6.17 -25.13 -14.53
C PRO A 310 6.87 -25.59 -13.24
N THR A 311 6.73 -24.77 -12.20
CA THR A 311 7.33 -25.00 -10.90
C THR A 311 6.53 -26.02 -10.10
N SER A 312 7.23 -26.97 -9.47
CA SER A 312 6.58 -28.01 -8.68
C SER A 312 5.71 -27.38 -7.58
N PRO A 313 4.46 -27.84 -7.39
CA PRO A 313 3.63 -27.41 -6.26
C PRO A 313 4.31 -27.61 -4.90
N PHE A 314 5.26 -28.56 -4.82
CA PHE A 314 6.14 -28.74 -3.66
C PHE A 314 7.02 -27.52 -3.37
N TYR A 315 7.60 -26.89 -4.40
CA TYR A 315 8.42 -25.69 -4.24
C TYR A 315 7.59 -24.51 -3.70
N VAL A 316 6.40 -24.28 -4.27
CA VAL A 316 5.49 -23.22 -3.79
C VAL A 316 5.09 -23.46 -2.34
N ARG A 317 4.75 -24.70 -1.97
CA ARG A 317 4.49 -25.08 -0.58
C ARG A 317 5.69 -24.82 0.33
N ALA A 318 6.89 -25.27 -0.06
CA ALA A 318 8.09 -25.11 0.75
C ALA A 318 8.42 -23.63 1.01
N VAL A 319 8.27 -22.76 0.00
CA VAL A 319 8.45 -21.31 0.20
C VAL A 319 7.38 -20.75 1.14
N ASN A 320 6.11 -21.13 1.03
CA ASN A 320 5.08 -20.70 1.99
C ASN A 320 5.32 -21.23 3.42
N GLU A 321 5.79 -22.47 3.58
CA GLU A 321 6.17 -23.05 4.88
C GLU A 321 7.37 -22.30 5.49
N TRP A 322 8.30 -21.80 4.67
CA TRP A 322 9.42 -20.95 5.12
C TRP A 322 8.96 -19.52 5.43
N ASN A 323 8.08 -18.92 4.63
CA ASN A 323 7.44 -17.63 4.91
C ASN A 323 6.72 -17.65 6.26
N ALA A 324 5.99 -18.74 6.56
CA ALA A 324 5.27 -18.95 7.81
C ALA A 324 6.18 -18.98 9.05
N ARG A 325 7.50 -19.12 8.88
CA ARG A 325 8.51 -19.01 9.95
C ARG A 325 9.10 -17.61 10.09
N HIS A 326 8.86 -16.72 9.13
CA HIS A 326 9.31 -15.32 9.20
C HIS A 326 8.22 -14.37 9.71
N VAL A 327 6.96 -14.70 9.45
CA VAL A 327 5.80 -13.94 9.93
C VAL A 327 5.32 -14.47 11.29
N GLY A 328 4.76 -13.57 12.11
CA GLY A 328 4.08 -13.94 13.34
C GLY A 328 2.72 -14.60 13.10
N THR A 329 1.98 -14.88 14.19
CA THR A 329 0.69 -15.60 14.14
C THR A 329 -0.37 -14.96 13.26
N ASP A 330 -0.26 -13.65 13.03
CA ASP A 330 -1.26 -12.83 12.36
C ASP A 330 -0.83 -12.48 10.92
N GLY A 331 0.32 -12.98 10.46
CA GLY A 331 0.88 -12.67 9.14
C GLY A 331 0.51 -13.69 8.06
N GLU A 332 0.26 -13.19 6.85
CA GLU A 332 -0.18 -14.00 5.71
C GLU A 332 1.01 -14.58 4.93
N ALA A 333 1.48 -15.77 5.33
CA ALA A 333 2.61 -16.47 4.69
C ALA A 333 2.43 -16.74 3.17
N GLU A 334 1.19 -16.72 2.67
CA GLU A 334 0.84 -16.90 1.26
C GLU A 334 0.84 -15.58 0.46
N GLU A 335 1.16 -14.43 1.05
CA GLU A 335 1.28 -13.17 0.32
C GLU A 335 2.38 -13.22 -0.76
N PRO A 336 2.25 -12.49 -1.89
CA PRO A 336 3.25 -12.43 -2.95
C PRO A 336 4.64 -12.00 -2.46
N LEU A 337 5.56 -12.96 -2.37
CA LEU A 337 6.96 -12.74 -1.98
C LEU A 337 7.84 -12.45 -3.20
N VAL A 338 8.58 -11.34 -3.17
CA VAL A 338 9.63 -11.01 -4.15
C VAL A 338 10.99 -10.80 -3.47
N GLN A 339 12.07 -10.91 -4.25
CA GLN A 339 13.43 -10.56 -3.84
C GLN A 339 13.97 -9.41 -4.68
N PHE A 340 14.47 -8.38 -4.01
CA PHE A 340 15.29 -7.33 -4.61
C PHE A 340 16.74 -7.79 -4.54
N LEU A 341 17.38 -7.96 -5.70
CA LEU A 341 18.72 -8.48 -5.86
C LEU A 341 19.68 -7.32 -6.13
N TYR A 342 20.48 -6.95 -5.14
CA TYR A 342 21.44 -5.85 -5.19
C TYR A 342 22.84 -6.40 -5.48
N PRO A 343 23.39 -6.25 -6.71
CA PRO A 343 24.73 -6.74 -7.02
C PRO A 343 25.81 -5.88 -6.35
N ILE A 344 26.82 -6.52 -5.78
CA ILE A 344 28.02 -5.87 -5.24
C ILE A 344 29.07 -5.84 -6.35
N LEU A 345 29.44 -4.63 -6.78
CA LEU A 345 30.32 -4.40 -7.94
C LEU A 345 31.74 -4.05 -7.53
N VAL A 346 32.74 -4.69 -8.11
CA VAL A 346 34.16 -4.32 -7.96
C VAL A 346 34.68 -3.76 -9.30
N ASP A 347 35.52 -2.72 -9.27
CA ASP A 347 36.17 -2.16 -10.45
C ASP A 347 37.22 -3.13 -11.03
N ASN A 348 37.14 -3.42 -12.34
CA ASN A 348 38.04 -4.35 -13.02
C ASN A 348 39.50 -3.84 -13.08
N ALA A 349 39.73 -2.53 -12.95
CA ALA A 349 41.05 -1.93 -12.97
C ALA A 349 41.70 -1.82 -11.58
N ASP A 350 40.91 -1.85 -10.50
CA ASP A 350 41.39 -1.95 -9.13
C ASP A 350 40.41 -2.80 -8.32
N THR A 351 40.75 -4.08 -8.13
CA THR A 351 39.91 -5.05 -7.43
C THR A 351 39.71 -4.74 -5.93
N ASN A 352 40.38 -3.70 -5.41
CA ASN A 352 40.21 -3.20 -4.04
C ASN A 352 39.36 -1.90 -4.00
N GLN A 353 38.85 -1.44 -5.14
CA GLN A 353 37.91 -0.32 -5.26
C GLN A 353 36.54 -0.81 -5.78
N VAL A 354 35.61 -0.97 -4.84
CA VAL A 354 34.18 -0.95 -5.14
C VAL A 354 33.75 0.50 -5.35
N LYS A 355 32.95 0.76 -6.38
CA LYS A 355 32.24 2.03 -6.58
C LYS A 355 30.75 1.70 -6.69
N MET A 356 29.96 2.29 -5.79
CA MET A 356 28.53 1.96 -5.60
C MET A 356 27.62 2.68 -6.60
N ASN A 357 28.16 3.65 -7.33
CA ASN A 357 27.52 4.27 -8.49
C ASN A 357 28.54 4.42 -9.64
N GLN A 358 28.03 4.53 -10.87
CA GLN A 358 28.79 4.89 -12.08
C GLN A 358 29.78 3.84 -12.66
N LEU A 359 29.76 2.57 -12.22
CA LEU A 359 30.47 1.51 -12.94
C LEU A 359 29.61 0.95 -14.07
N HIS A 360 30.04 1.14 -15.31
CA HIS A 360 29.50 0.45 -16.49
C HIS A 360 29.78 -1.07 -16.36
N PRO A 361 28.90 -1.96 -16.86
CA PRO A 361 29.11 -3.40 -16.81
C PRO A 361 30.50 -3.84 -17.29
N ASP A 362 30.94 -3.35 -18.45
CA ASP A 362 32.28 -3.63 -19.02
C ASP A 362 33.48 -3.34 -18.08
N ASN A 363 33.31 -2.41 -17.13
CA ASN A 363 34.36 -1.93 -16.23
C ASN A 363 34.25 -2.51 -14.80
N SER A 364 33.30 -3.41 -14.56
CA SER A 364 33.10 -4.01 -13.23
C SER A 364 32.86 -5.51 -13.28
N THR A 365 32.92 -6.15 -12.12
CA THR A 365 32.57 -7.55 -11.91
C THR A 365 31.64 -7.67 -10.70
N VAL A 366 30.56 -8.44 -10.83
CA VAL A 366 29.70 -8.78 -9.68
C VAL A 366 30.41 -9.83 -8.83
N VAL A 367 30.65 -9.52 -7.56
CA VAL A 367 31.40 -10.40 -6.63
C VAL A 367 30.51 -11.03 -5.54
N ALA A 368 29.34 -10.44 -5.31
CA ALA A 368 28.33 -10.90 -4.38
C ALA A 368 26.98 -10.26 -4.75
N ILE A 369 25.90 -10.80 -4.20
CA ILE A 369 24.55 -10.24 -4.36
C ILE A 369 23.90 -10.20 -2.97
N MET A 370 23.34 -9.05 -2.59
CA MET A 370 22.47 -8.94 -1.43
C MET A 370 21.02 -9.12 -1.89
N ALA A 371 20.39 -10.22 -1.47
CA ALA A 371 18.98 -10.47 -1.72
C ALA A 371 18.14 -10.03 -0.52
N THR A 372 17.26 -9.07 -0.73
CA THR A 372 16.31 -8.60 0.30
C THR A 372 14.91 -9.04 -0.09
N SER A 373 14.26 -9.83 0.78
CA SER A 373 12.96 -10.46 0.52
C SER A 373 11.84 -9.60 1.11
N PHE A 374 10.79 -9.32 0.33
CA PHE A 374 9.66 -8.48 0.73
C PHE A 374 8.32 -9.11 0.33
N PHE A 375 7.28 -8.87 1.14
CA PHE A 375 5.90 -8.90 0.67
C PHE A 375 5.52 -7.53 0.10
N TRP A 376 4.69 -7.50 -0.94
CA TRP A 376 4.28 -6.24 -1.56
C TRP A 376 3.47 -5.31 -0.64
N LYS A 377 2.80 -5.86 0.37
CA LYS A 377 2.15 -5.12 1.45
C LYS A 377 3.09 -4.14 2.18
N ALA A 378 4.37 -4.47 2.35
CA ALA A 378 5.35 -3.60 3.00
C ALA A 378 5.64 -2.28 2.22
N PHE A 379 5.13 -2.16 0.99
CA PHE A 379 5.17 -0.93 0.17
C PHE A 379 3.84 -0.16 0.17
N LEU A 380 2.79 -0.71 0.81
CA LEU A 380 1.41 -0.20 0.81
C LEU A 380 0.90 0.19 2.20
N GLU A 381 1.48 -0.33 3.27
CA GLU A 381 1.13 0.01 4.66
C GLU A 381 1.19 1.53 4.91
N ASN A 382 0.19 2.05 5.64
CA ASN A 382 0.06 3.48 6.01
C ASN A 382 -0.06 4.47 4.83
N THR A 383 -0.38 3.99 3.62
CA THR A 383 -0.52 4.81 2.41
C THR A 383 -1.72 5.76 2.44
N LEU A 384 -2.88 5.31 2.95
CA LEU A 384 -4.11 6.11 2.97
C LEU A 384 -4.44 6.59 4.40
N PRO A 385 -4.84 7.87 4.57
CA PRO A 385 -5.40 8.38 5.82
C PRO A 385 -6.57 7.55 6.35
N GLU A 386 -6.74 7.55 7.67
CA GLU A 386 -7.91 6.94 8.31
C GLU A 386 -9.22 7.48 7.72
N GLY A 387 -10.17 6.58 7.45
CA GLY A 387 -11.46 6.89 6.84
C GLY A 387 -11.51 6.77 5.32
N GLN A 388 -10.38 6.82 4.60
CA GLN A 388 -10.35 6.55 3.15
C GLN A 388 -10.24 5.04 2.89
N ARG A 389 -11.28 4.41 2.33
CA ARG A 389 -11.34 2.95 2.13
C ARG A 389 -11.77 2.53 0.73
N GLY A 390 -11.34 1.34 0.32
CA GLY A 390 -11.77 0.73 -0.94
C GLY A 390 -10.98 1.18 -2.17
N ILE A 391 -9.68 1.50 -2.05
CA ILE A 391 -8.81 1.61 -3.22
C ILE A 391 -8.22 0.22 -3.51
N ASN A 392 -8.34 -0.26 -4.75
CA ASN A 392 -7.71 -1.49 -5.19
C ASN A 392 -6.36 -1.17 -5.83
N VAL A 393 -5.34 -1.98 -5.51
CA VAL A 393 -4.00 -1.87 -6.09
C VAL A 393 -3.63 -3.21 -6.70
N VAL A 394 -3.38 -3.22 -8.00
CA VAL A 394 -2.99 -4.40 -8.77
C VAL A 394 -1.50 -4.23 -9.10
N PHE A 395 -0.70 -5.22 -8.73
CA PHE A 395 0.67 -5.32 -9.23
C PHE A 395 0.71 -6.32 -10.36
N GLU A 396 1.46 -6.00 -11.39
CA GLU A 396 1.59 -6.75 -12.62
C GLU A 396 3.08 -6.80 -13.00
N ASN A 397 3.53 -7.87 -13.64
CA ASN A 397 4.84 -7.87 -14.30
C ASN A 397 4.76 -8.39 -15.74
N SER A 398 5.73 -7.97 -16.55
CA SER A 398 5.89 -8.43 -17.94
C SER A 398 6.20 -9.94 -18.09
N CYS A 399 6.36 -10.65 -16.97
CA CYS A 399 6.54 -12.09 -16.88
C CYS A 399 5.24 -12.83 -16.49
N GLY A 400 4.08 -12.23 -16.79
CA GLY A 400 2.78 -12.89 -16.74
C GLY A 400 2.16 -13.05 -15.34
N GLN A 401 2.78 -12.47 -14.30
CA GLN A 401 2.24 -12.53 -12.94
C GLN A 401 1.48 -11.25 -12.61
N ALA A 402 0.28 -11.39 -12.04
CA ALA A 402 -0.50 -10.29 -11.49
C ALA A 402 -1.13 -10.70 -10.16
N PHE A 403 -1.40 -9.73 -9.29
CA PHE A 403 -2.06 -9.95 -8.00
C PHE A 403 -2.61 -8.63 -7.42
N THR A 404 -3.66 -8.73 -6.60
CA THR A 404 -4.42 -7.57 -6.12
C THR A 404 -4.40 -7.44 -4.60
N TYR A 405 -4.29 -6.20 -4.13
CA TYR A 405 -4.52 -5.75 -2.75
C TYR A 405 -5.68 -4.75 -2.71
N SER A 406 -6.31 -4.56 -1.54
CA SER A 406 -7.10 -3.36 -1.25
C SER A 406 -6.55 -2.59 -0.06
N LEU A 407 -6.65 -1.27 -0.17
CA LEU A 407 -6.27 -0.31 0.86
C LEU A 407 -7.54 0.21 1.54
N ASP A 408 -7.63 -0.01 2.84
CA ASP A 408 -8.81 0.26 3.67
C ASP A 408 -8.44 1.20 4.85
N GLY A 409 -7.73 2.26 4.52
CA GLY A 409 -7.09 3.21 5.43
C GLY A 409 -5.62 2.84 5.61
N ALA A 410 -5.18 2.72 6.86
CA ALA A 410 -3.87 2.17 7.18
C ALA A 410 -3.75 0.66 6.86
N GLU A 411 -4.87 -0.07 6.84
CA GLU A 411 -4.91 -1.51 6.58
C GLU A 411 -4.75 -1.84 5.08
N THR A 412 -3.84 -2.77 4.79
CA THR A 412 -3.64 -3.37 3.47
C THR A 412 -4.00 -4.84 3.50
N ASN A 413 -4.96 -5.22 2.66
CA ASN A 413 -5.56 -6.55 2.60
C ASN A 413 -5.24 -7.25 1.28
N TYR A 414 -4.66 -8.44 1.31
CA TYR A 414 -4.41 -9.23 0.10
C TYR A 414 -5.73 -9.79 -0.45
N ARG A 415 -5.98 -9.63 -1.76
CA ARG A 415 -7.23 -10.06 -2.42
C ARG A 415 -7.04 -11.29 -3.31
N GLY A 416 -5.80 -11.71 -3.56
CA GLY A 416 -5.45 -12.92 -4.29
C GLY A 416 -4.75 -12.67 -5.64
N GLU A 417 -4.42 -13.78 -6.30
CA GLU A 417 -3.75 -13.81 -7.61
C GLU A 417 -4.65 -13.27 -8.74
N GLY A 418 -4.02 -12.66 -9.74
CA GLY A 418 -4.67 -11.97 -10.85
C GLY A 418 -5.11 -10.55 -10.51
N ASP A 419 -5.53 -9.84 -11.56
CA ASP A 419 -6.30 -8.62 -11.40
C ASP A 419 -7.72 -8.97 -10.88
N ARG A 420 -8.12 -8.30 -9.80
CA ARG A 420 -9.41 -8.47 -9.10
C ARG A 420 -10.12 -7.14 -8.87
N HIS A 421 -9.73 -6.08 -9.57
CA HIS A 421 -10.51 -4.85 -9.57
C HIS A 421 -11.88 -5.09 -10.23
N ASN A 422 -12.81 -4.15 -10.10
CA ASN A 422 -14.14 -4.26 -10.71
C ASN A 422 -14.08 -3.64 -12.12
N PRO A 423 -14.30 -4.41 -13.21
CA PRO A 423 -14.09 -3.92 -14.59
C PRO A 423 -14.96 -2.73 -15.01
N ARG A 424 -15.99 -2.37 -14.23
CA ARG A 424 -16.71 -1.11 -14.45
C ARG A 424 -15.83 0.14 -14.28
N PHE A 425 -14.66 -0.02 -13.66
CA PHE A 425 -13.66 1.03 -13.43
C PHE A 425 -12.43 0.89 -14.33
N ASP A 426 -12.43 0.02 -15.34
CA ASP A 426 -11.33 -0.12 -16.33
C ASP A 426 -10.83 1.26 -16.81
N ALA A 427 -11.78 2.15 -17.13
CA ALA A 427 -11.52 3.49 -17.68
C ALA A 427 -10.97 4.51 -16.66
N MET A 428 -10.93 4.17 -15.38
CA MET A 428 -10.37 5.00 -14.29
C MET A 428 -9.02 4.49 -13.79
N GLY A 429 -8.49 3.39 -14.33
CA GLY A 429 -7.21 2.84 -13.92
C GLY A 429 -6.06 3.82 -14.17
N GLU A 430 -5.28 4.12 -13.13
CA GLU A 430 -4.00 4.82 -13.22
C GLU A 430 -2.87 3.80 -13.08
N THR A 431 -1.88 3.80 -13.96
CA THR A 431 -0.80 2.77 -13.98
C THR A 431 0.58 3.42 -14.09
N PHE A 432 1.52 2.98 -13.24
CA PHE A 432 2.91 3.45 -13.21
C PHE A 432 3.91 2.29 -13.21
N SER A 433 5.11 2.50 -13.78
CA SER A 433 6.22 1.56 -13.64
C SER A 433 6.89 1.69 -12.27
N VAL A 434 7.13 0.57 -11.59
CA VAL A 434 7.81 0.55 -10.28
C VAL A 434 9.22 1.14 -10.37
N SER A 435 9.91 0.97 -11.51
CA SER A 435 11.24 1.56 -11.74
C SER A 435 11.22 3.09 -11.88
N GLU A 436 10.09 3.67 -12.30
CA GLU A 436 9.93 5.13 -12.46
C GLU A 436 9.54 5.80 -11.14
N LEU A 437 8.76 5.10 -10.29
CA LEU A 437 8.29 5.63 -8.99
C LEU A 437 9.42 6.06 -8.05
N VAL A 438 10.55 5.34 -8.09
CA VAL A 438 11.75 5.65 -7.27
C VAL A 438 12.39 6.99 -7.65
N TYR A 439 12.14 7.49 -8.87
CA TYR A 439 12.68 8.77 -9.34
C TYR A 439 11.63 9.89 -9.37
N SER A 440 10.33 9.57 -9.27
CA SER A 440 9.24 10.57 -9.30
C SER A 440 8.83 11.09 -7.94
N ALA A 441 9.18 10.40 -6.85
CA ALA A 441 8.82 10.80 -5.49
C ALA A 441 9.49 12.15 -5.10
N ASN A 442 8.67 13.20 -4.96
CA ASN A 442 9.00 14.52 -4.41
C ASN A 442 10.23 15.28 -4.99
N GLY A 443 10.82 14.81 -6.09
CA GLY A 443 11.84 15.53 -6.87
C GLY A 443 13.27 15.52 -6.31
N VAL A 444 13.50 14.86 -5.17
CA VAL A 444 14.84 14.56 -4.62
C VAL A 444 14.79 13.17 -3.97
N ALA A 445 14.98 12.12 -4.76
CA ALA A 445 15.25 10.78 -4.25
C ALA A 445 16.49 10.81 -3.34
N THR A 446 16.42 10.21 -2.15
CA THR A 446 17.55 10.14 -1.23
C THR A 446 18.46 8.94 -1.55
N TYR A 447 17.89 7.94 -2.24
CA TYR A 447 18.61 6.81 -2.79
C TYR A 447 19.56 7.23 -3.92
N THR A 448 20.83 6.87 -3.79
CA THR A 448 21.91 7.23 -4.75
C THR A 448 22.78 6.04 -5.20
N GLY A 449 22.30 4.82 -4.95
CA GLY A 449 22.93 3.58 -5.34
C GLY A 449 22.66 3.17 -6.79
N LEU A 450 22.63 1.86 -7.04
CA LEU A 450 22.36 1.29 -8.37
C LEU A 450 20.90 1.49 -8.81
N PRO A 451 20.61 1.75 -10.09
CA PRO A 451 19.23 1.88 -10.55
C PRO A 451 18.47 0.57 -10.43
N LEU A 452 17.13 0.64 -10.33
CA LEU A 452 16.29 -0.55 -10.49
C LEU A 452 16.21 -0.89 -11.97
N SER A 453 16.38 -2.17 -12.29
CA SER A 453 16.29 -2.59 -13.68
C SER A 453 14.86 -2.57 -14.20
N ASN A 454 14.68 -1.99 -15.39
CA ASN A 454 13.47 -2.09 -16.18
C ASN A 454 13.59 -3.15 -17.31
N ALA A 455 14.70 -3.92 -17.35
CA ALA A 455 14.98 -4.89 -18.42
C ALA A 455 14.59 -6.34 -18.08
N TYR A 456 14.51 -6.70 -16.79
CA TYR A 456 14.14 -8.04 -16.35
C TYR A 456 12.83 -8.03 -15.54
N CYS A 457 11.81 -8.75 -16.03
CA CYS A 457 10.46 -8.82 -15.45
C CYS A 457 9.96 -7.51 -14.81
N PRO A 458 10.06 -6.33 -15.47
CA PRO A 458 9.63 -5.07 -14.88
C PRO A 458 8.18 -5.15 -14.37
N TYR A 459 7.98 -4.56 -13.20
CA TYR A 459 6.70 -4.46 -12.51
C TYR A 459 6.02 -3.12 -12.80
N SER A 460 4.72 -3.17 -13.02
CA SER A 460 3.82 -2.01 -12.98
C SER A 460 2.85 -2.14 -11.81
N VAL A 461 2.36 -0.99 -11.35
CA VAL A 461 1.30 -0.90 -10.34
C VAL A 461 0.14 -0.09 -10.92
N SER A 462 -1.03 -0.70 -10.92
CA SER A 462 -2.29 -0.15 -11.42
C SER A 462 -3.25 0.07 -10.25
N VAL A 463 -3.80 1.28 -10.13
CA VAL A 463 -4.67 1.68 -9.01
C VAL A 463 -6.08 1.95 -9.55
N TYR A 464 -7.09 1.42 -8.87
CA TYR A 464 -8.49 1.50 -9.26
C TYR A 464 -9.39 1.84 -8.05
N PRO A 465 -10.51 2.54 -8.25
CA PRO A 465 -11.53 2.64 -7.22
C PRO A 465 -12.26 1.31 -7.03
N SER A 466 -13.02 1.20 -5.93
CA SER A 466 -13.95 0.09 -5.70
C SER A 466 -15.37 0.58 -5.48
N THR A 467 -16.32 -0.37 -5.41
CA THR A 467 -17.69 -0.11 -4.97
C THR A 467 -17.75 0.56 -3.60
N THR A 468 -16.82 0.22 -2.70
CA THR A 468 -16.75 0.77 -1.35
C THR A 468 -16.23 2.21 -1.36
N PHE A 469 -15.29 2.54 -2.27
CA PHE A 469 -14.82 3.92 -2.41
C PHE A 469 -15.92 4.80 -3.03
N GLU A 470 -16.56 4.35 -4.11
CA GLU A 470 -17.66 5.04 -4.78
C GLU A 470 -18.86 5.28 -3.84
N SER A 471 -19.23 4.32 -2.98
CA SER A 471 -20.34 4.48 -2.04
C SER A 471 -20.14 5.58 -1.00
N ASN A 472 -18.91 6.08 -0.80
CA ASN A 472 -18.66 7.22 0.09
C ASN A 472 -19.09 8.56 -0.54
N TYR A 473 -19.33 8.59 -1.86
CA TYR A 473 -19.67 9.79 -2.63
C TYR A 473 -21.10 9.79 -3.17
N LYS A 474 -21.83 8.67 -3.06
CA LYS A 474 -23.23 8.55 -3.50
C LYS A 474 -24.19 8.73 -2.32
N SER A 475 -25.11 9.69 -2.43
CA SER A 475 -26.13 9.90 -1.40
C SER A 475 -27.29 8.90 -1.53
N ASP A 476 -27.35 7.91 -0.63
CA ASP A 476 -28.52 7.04 -0.46
C ASP A 476 -29.75 7.78 0.14
N ASN A 477 -29.58 9.04 0.55
CA ASN A 477 -30.61 9.83 1.22
C ASN A 477 -31.48 10.61 0.22
N PRO A 478 -32.81 10.43 0.19
CA PRO A 478 -33.68 11.30 -0.60
C PRO A 478 -33.60 12.74 -0.07
N ILE A 479 -33.48 13.72 -0.98
CA ILE A 479 -33.33 15.17 -0.74
C ILE A 479 -34.64 15.82 -0.23
N ILE A 480 -35.39 15.11 0.63
CA ILE A 480 -36.66 15.58 1.21
C ILE A 480 -36.68 15.32 2.72
N SER A 481 -35.89 16.10 3.46
CA SER A 481 -36.25 16.50 4.82
C SER A 481 -37.13 17.76 4.73
N LEU A 482 -38.45 17.58 4.84
CA LEU A 482 -39.46 18.64 4.95
C LEU A 482 -39.91 18.81 6.40
#